data_AF-A0A1B6YC59-F1
#
_entry.id   AF-A0A1B6YC59-F1
#
_cell.length_a   1.000
_cell.length_b   1.000
_cell.length_c   1.000
_cell.angle_alpha   90.00
_cell.angle_beta   90.00
_cell.angle_gamma   90.00
#
_symmetry.space_group_name_H-M   'P 1'
#
loop_
_entity.id
_entity.type
_entity.pdbx_description
1 polymer ?
#
loop_
_entity_poly.entity_id
_entity_poly.type
_entity_poly.pdbx_seq_one_letter_code
_entity_poly.pdbx_strand_id
1 'polypeptide(L)'
;MGFFKRSKKNLPPHKLHPDVLHWREGDELVYMNVVLNGPFEIDIDTYEDKNKKHGFYKSLSSEGYIIIEEKESGNLNKYEFRKFIKTAKNISFQNRIISLEIKESNNYMELIESFQKAYTELQESDNPKLLE
;
A
#
# COMPACT_ATOMS: atom_id res chain seq x y z
N MET A 1 29.72 -10.39 25.53
CA MET A 1 28.36 -9.95 25.93
C MET A 1 27.86 -8.93 24.90
N GLY A 2 26.98 -9.36 23.99
CA GLY A 2 26.48 -8.50 22.92
C GLY A 2 25.35 -7.58 23.41
N PHE A 3 25.63 -6.28 23.49
CA PHE A 3 24.62 -5.25 23.73
C PHE A 3 23.75 -5.07 22.49
N PHE A 4 22.73 -5.93 22.32
CA PHE A 4 21.63 -5.63 21.41
C PHE A 4 20.85 -4.44 21.98
N LYS A 5 21.18 -3.24 21.50
CA LYS A 5 20.47 -1.99 21.81
C LYS A 5 18.96 -2.19 21.58
N ARG A 6 18.17 -2.16 22.64
CA ARG A 6 16.70 -2.09 22.63
C ARG A 6 16.22 -0.71 22.11
N SER A 7 16.73 -0.21 20.98
CA SER A 7 16.38 1.12 20.46
C SER A 7 14.96 1.19 19.88
N LYS A 8 14.31 0.04 19.63
CA LYS A 8 13.01 -0.01 18.94
C LYS A 8 11.78 0.16 19.85
N LYS A 9 11.92 0.29 21.17
CA LYS A 9 10.74 0.31 22.08
C LYS A 9 9.96 1.63 22.07
N ASN A 10 10.55 2.75 21.67
CA ASN A 10 9.91 4.08 21.70
C ASN A 10 10.06 4.84 20.38
N LEU A 11 10.25 4.14 19.26
CA LEU A 11 10.32 4.80 17.96
C LEU A 11 8.91 5.20 17.53
N PRO A 12 8.69 6.43 17.06
CA PRO A 12 7.40 6.84 16.57
C PRO A 12 7.01 5.99 15.34
N PRO A 13 5.71 5.71 15.13
CA PRO A 13 5.22 4.81 14.09
C PRO A 13 5.79 5.05 12.68
N HIS A 14 5.94 6.31 12.26
CA HIS A 14 6.50 6.67 10.96
C HIS A 14 7.98 6.31 10.78
N LYS A 15 8.76 6.19 11.85
CA LYS A 15 10.15 5.70 11.77
C LYS A 15 10.23 4.17 11.67
N LEU A 16 9.16 3.48 12.04
CA LEU A 16 9.05 2.03 11.93
C LEU A 16 8.49 1.62 10.57
N HIS A 17 7.50 2.37 10.07
CA HIS A 17 6.85 2.14 8.79
C HIS A 17 6.44 3.48 8.18
N PRO A 18 7.25 4.07 7.28
CA PRO A 18 6.99 5.40 6.72
C PRO A 18 5.63 5.52 6.05
N ASP A 19 5.16 4.47 5.39
CA ASP A 19 3.90 4.49 4.64
C ASP A 19 2.67 4.73 5.52
N VAL A 20 2.77 4.52 6.84
CA VAL A 20 1.67 4.82 7.77
C VAL A 20 1.28 6.30 7.73
N LEU A 21 2.20 7.19 7.32
CA LEU A 21 1.91 8.62 7.14
C LEU A 21 0.89 8.88 6.03
N HIS A 22 0.72 7.93 5.11
CA HIS A 22 -0.21 8.03 3.99
C HIS A 22 -1.53 7.28 4.24
N TRP A 23 -1.69 6.68 5.42
CA TRP A 23 -2.93 6.01 5.82
C TRP A 23 -3.97 7.06 6.17
N ARG A 24 -5.20 6.84 5.71
CA ARG A 24 -6.34 7.75 5.90
C ARG A 24 -7.42 7.06 6.69
N GLU A 25 -8.11 7.82 7.54
CA GLU A 25 -9.30 7.31 8.23
C GLU A 25 -10.27 6.68 7.22
N GLY A 26 -10.75 5.47 7.53
CA GLY A 26 -11.60 4.68 6.65
C GLY A 26 -10.84 3.76 5.68
N ASP A 27 -9.51 3.79 5.63
CA ASP A 27 -8.74 2.83 4.85
C ASP A 27 -9.01 1.38 5.32
N GLU A 28 -9.24 0.48 4.36
CA GLU A 28 -9.46 -0.94 4.62
C GLU A 28 -8.13 -1.64 4.87
N LEU A 29 -8.07 -2.29 6.03
CA LEU A 29 -6.93 -3.06 6.51
C LEU A 29 -7.29 -4.55 6.51
N VAL A 30 -6.31 -5.36 6.13
CA VAL A 30 -6.32 -6.80 6.37
C VAL A 30 -5.18 -7.15 7.31
N TYR A 31 -5.49 -7.86 8.38
CA TYR A 31 -4.54 -8.16 9.43
C TYR A 31 -4.79 -9.52 10.07
N MET A 32 -3.74 -10.12 10.64
CA MET A 32 -3.85 -11.33 11.44
C MET A 32 -3.83 -10.99 12.94
N ASN A 33 -4.28 -11.94 13.77
CA ASN A 33 -4.17 -11.79 15.22
C ASN A 33 -2.71 -11.57 15.64
N VAL A 34 -2.46 -10.45 16.33
CA VAL A 34 -1.15 -9.96 16.75
C VAL A 34 -0.44 -10.88 17.77
N VAL A 35 -1.09 -11.96 18.20
CA VAL A 35 -0.59 -12.94 19.18
C VAL A 35 0.44 -13.90 18.58
N LEU A 36 0.55 -13.97 17.24
CA LEU A 36 1.60 -14.74 16.55
C LEU A 36 2.97 -14.05 16.74
N ASN A 37 3.56 -14.27 17.92
CA ASN A 37 4.89 -13.81 18.31
C ASN A 37 5.97 -14.60 17.56
N GLY A 38 6.14 -14.33 16.27
CA GLY A 38 7.28 -14.77 15.47
C GLY A 38 8.27 -13.62 15.22
N PRO A 39 9.59 -13.89 15.10
CA PRO A 39 10.56 -12.88 14.67
C PRO A 39 10.43 -12.50 13.18
N PHE A 40 9.57 -13.18 12.42
CA PHE A 40 9.47 -13.10 10.97
C PHE A 40 8.44 -12.07 10.50
N GLU A 41 8.70 -11.46 9.35
CA GLU A 41 7.69 -10.72 8.59
C GLU A 41 6.67 -11.73 8.06
N ILE A 42 5.39 -11.47 8.31
CA ILE A 42 4.31 -12.39 7.94
C ILE A 42 3.77 -11.92 6.59
N ASP A 43 3.93 -12.72 5.55
CA ASP A 43 3.25 -12.46 4.29
C ASP A 43 1.79 -12.90 4.37
N ILE A 44 0.93 -11.93 4.67
CA ILE A 44 -0.51 -12.14 4.86
C ILE A 44 -1.15 -12.82 3.65
N ASP A 45 -0.64 -12.60 2.43
CA ASP A 45 -1.30 -13.11 1.21
C ASP A 45 -1.20 -14.63 1.10
N THR A 46 -0.21 -15.24 1.76
CA THR A 46 0.03 -16.69 1.74
C THR A 46 -0.85 -17.48 2.73
N TYR A 47 -1.52 -16.79 3.67
CA TYR A 47 -2.33 -17.45 4.69
C TYR A 47 -3.78 -17.64 4.23
N GLU A 48 -4.43 -18.69 4.73
CA GLU A 48 -5.86 -18.92 4.52
C GLU A 48 -6.71 -17.73 5.02
N ASP A 49 -7.76 -17.38 4.27
CA ASP A 49 -8.62 -16.23 4.58
C ASP A 49 -9.29 -16.31 5.95
N LYS A 50 -9.52 -17.53 6.47
CA LYS A 50 -10.08 -17.75 7.81
C LYS A 50 -9.21 -17.17 8.94
N ASN A 51 -7.93 -16.96 8.69
CA ASN A 51 -6.99 -16.40 9.67
C ASN A 51 -6.81 -14.88 9.51
N LYS A 52 -7.45 -14.29 8.49
CA LYS A 52 -7.41 -12.86 8.20
C LYS A 52 -8.62 -12.18 8.82
N LYS A 53 -8.36 -11.00 9.38
CA LYS A 53 -9.39 -10.08 9.86
C LYS A 53 -9.39 -8.86 8.97
N HIS A 54 -10.58 -8.29 8.81
CA HIS A 54 -10.81 -7.08 8.07
C HIS A 54 -11.24 -5.97 9.03
N GLY A 55 -10.76 -4.76 8.81
CA GLY A 55 -11.18 -3.61 9.58
C GLY A 55 -10.81 -2.30 8.93
N PHE A 56 -11.33 -1.22 9.48
CA PHE A 56 -11.09 0.13 9.00
C PHE A 56 -10.14 0.85 9.94
N TYR A 57 -9.10 1.46 9.36
CA TYR A 57 -8.21 2.34 10.11
C TYR A 57 -8.99 3.55 10.63
N LYS A 58 -8.89 3.83 11.93
CA LYS A 58 -9.47 5.03 12.54
C LYS A 58 -8.42 6.07 12.85
N SER A 59 -7.44 5.70 13.67
CA SER A 59 -6.44 6.65 14.13
C SER A 59 -5.19 5.99 14.67
N LEU A 60 -4.15 6.81 14.82
CA LEU A 60 -2.89 6.47 15.45
C LEU A 60 -2.69 7.38 16.66
N SER A 61 -2.52 6.80 17.83
CA SER A 61 -2.24 7.51 19.08
C SER A 61 -0.77 7.92 19.16
N SER A 62 -0.51 9.05 19.81
CA SER A 62 0.84 9.54 20.15
C SER A 62 1.65 8.55 21.01
N GLU A 63 0.97 7.66 21.72
CA GLU A 63 1.56 6.59 22.54
C GLU A 63 2.04 5.38 21.71
N GLY A 64 1.86 5.39 20.38
CA GLY A 64 2.28 4.29 19.50
C GLY A 64 1.25 3.15 19.39
N TYR A 65 -0.03 3.46 19.56
CA TYR A 65 -1.13 2.52 19.33
C TYR A 65 -1.90 2.86 18.08
N ILE A 66 -2.43 1.83 17.41
CA ILE A 66 -3.34 1.96 16.28
C ILE A 66 -4.75 1.56 16.70
N ILE A 67 -5.75 2.32 16.27
CA ILE A 67 -7.16 2.09 16.54
C ILE A 67 -7.83 1.66 15.24
N ILE A 68 -8.56 0.55 15.30
CA ILE A 68 -9.18 -0.10 14.15
C ILE A 68 -10.61 -0.45 14.51
N GLU A 69 -11.53 -0.17 13.60
CA GLU A 69 -12.89 -0.66 13.66
C GLU A 69 -12.98 -2.00 12.92
N GLU A 70 -13.32 -3.07 13.62
CA GLU A 70 -13.46 -4.40 13.00
C GLU A 70 -14.70 -4.45 12.09
N LYS A 71 -14.54 -4.92 10.85
CA LYS A 71 -15.57 -4.86 9.81
C LYS A 71 -16.82 -5.69 10.15
N GLU A 72 -16.62 -6.83 10.81
CA GLU A 72 -17.70 -7.76 11.14
C GLU A 72 -18.48 -7.35 12.39
N SER A 73 -17.78 -6.90 13.43
CA SER A 73 -18.37 -6.63 14.74
C SER A 73 -18.68 -5.15 14.99
N GLY A 74 -18.09 -4.25 14.21
CA GLY A 74 -18.14 -2.80 14.45
C GLY A 74 -17.35 -2.35 15.69
N ASN A 75 -16.63 -3.27 16.35
CA ASN A 75 -15.93 -2.96 17.58
C ASN A 75 -14.64 -2.19 17.32
N LEU A 76 -14.37 -1.20 18.16
CA LEU A 76 -13.11 -0.48 18.19
C LEU A 76 -12.08 -1.25 18.99
N ASN A 77 -11.01 -1.67 18.31
CA ASN A 77 -9.89 -2.39 18.88
C ASN A 77 -8.63 -1.52 18.88
N LYS A 78 -7.88 -1.54 19.99
CA LYS A 78 -6.61 -0.83 20.16
C LYS A 78 -5.47 -1.84 20.14
N TYR A 79 -4.51 -1.66 19.23
CA TYR A 79 -3.33 -2.53 19.10
C TYR A 79 -2.02 -1.74 19.22
N GLU A 80 -0.96 -2.38 19.70
CA GLU A 80 0.38 -1.80 19.70
C GLU A 80 0.90 -1.73 18.26
N PHE A 81 1.14 -0.53 17.74
CA PHE A 81 1.44 -0.29 16.32
C PHE A 81 2.59 -1.14 15.82
N ARG A 82 3.68 -1.22 16.60
CA ARG A 82 4.90 -1.94 16.24
C ARG A 82 4.68 -3.44 16.00
N LYS A 83 3.75 -4.05 16.71
CA LYS A 83 3.42 -5.47 16.52
C LYS A 83 2.40 -5.63 15.42
N PHE A 84 1.40 -4.75 15.41
CA PHE A 84 0.31 -4.76 14.44
C PHE A 84 0.81 -4.62 12.99
N ILE A 85 1.70 -3.66 12.73
CA ILE A 85 2.13 -3.33 11.37
C ILE A 85 2.88 -4.49 10.67
N LYS A 86 3.45 -5.43 11.44
CA LYS A 86 4.11 -6.61 10.89
C LYS A 86 3.14 -7.66 10.36
N THR A 87 1.89 -7.58 10.79
CA THR A 87 0.85 -8.57 10.53
C THR A 87 -0.36 -7.91 9.91
N ALA A 88 -0.17 -6.73 9.28
CA ALA A 88 -1.24 -5.94 8.68
C ALA A 88 -0.80 -5.35 7.34
N LYS A 89 -1.73 -5.31 6.38
CA LYS A 89 -1.61 -4.64 5.09
C LYS A 89 -2.76 -3.65 4.94
N ASN A 90 -2.47 -2.46 4.41
CA ASN A 90 -3.48 -1.47 4.06
C ASN A 90 -3.82 -1.62 2.57
N ILE A 91 -4.95 -2.27 2.29
CA ILE A 91 -5.38 -2.59 0.93
C ILE A 91 -5.78 -1.31 0.21
N SER A 92 -6.49 -0.40 0.88
CA SER A 92 -6.88 0.87 0.26
C SER A 92 -5.67 1.69 -0.17
N PHE A 93 -4.61 1.72 0.63
CA PHE A 93 -3.37 2.40 0.28
C PHE A 93 -2.64 1.72 -0.90
N GLN A 94 -2.52 0.40 -0.89
CA GLN A 94 -1.92 -0.35 -2.01
C GLN A 94 -2.68 -0.12 -3.31
N ASN A 95 -4.01 -0.17 -3.27
CA ASN A 95 -4.85 0.11 -4.44
C ASN A 95 -4.66 1.54 -4.96
N ARG A 96 -4.47 2.53 -4.07
CA ARG A 96 -4.14 3.90 -4.49
C ARG A 96 -2.81 3.96 -5.24
N ILE A 97 -1.77 3.28 -4.75
CA ILE A 97 -0.47 3.22 -5.43
C ILE A 97 -0.62 2.58 -6.82
N ILE A 98 -1.24 1.41 -6.88
CA ILE A 98 -1.46 0.69 -8.16
C ILE A 98 -2.27 1.56 -9.13
N SER A 99 -3.29 2.29 -8.64
CA SER A 99 -4.08 3.19 -9.49
C SER A 99 -3.26 4.35 -10.07
N LEU A 100 -2.27 4.85 -9.32
CA LEU A 100 -1.36 5.89 -9.79
C LEU A 100 -0.40 5.32 -10.85
N GLU A 101 0.16 4.14 -10.62
CA GLU A 101 1.02 3.45 -11.58
C GLU A 101 0.30 3.17 -12.90
N ILE A 102 -0.96 2.71 -12.84
CA ILE A 102 -1.79 2.50 -14.04
C ILE A 102 -2.00 3.84 -14.77
N LYS A 103 -2.27 4.93 -14.04
CA LYS A 103 -2.47 6.25 -14.65
C LYS A 103 -1.20 6.75 -15.33
N GLU A 104 -0.04 6.59 -14.70
CA GLU A 104 1.25 6.94 -15.29
C GLU A 104 1.56 6.11 -16.53
N SER A 105 1.27 4.81 -16.49
CA SER A 105 1.41 3.94 -17.65
C SER A 105 0.51 4.37 -18.81
N ASN A 106 -0.74 4.75 -18.53
CA ASN A 106 -1.67 5.22 -19.56
C ASN A 106 -1.17 6.52 -20.20
N ASN A 107 -0.71 7.48 -19.39
CA ASN A 107 -0.12 8.72 -19.92
C ASN A 107 1.09 8.43 -20.83
N TYR A 108 1.91 7.44 -20.47
CA TYR A 108 3.05 7.03 -21.28
C TYR A 108 2.63 6.38 -22.61
N MET A 109 1.59 5.55 -22.59
CA MET A 109 1.04 4.94 -23.80
C MET A 109 0.42 5.97 -24.75
N GLU A 110 -0.34 6.94 -24.23
CA GLU A 110 -0.87 8.06 -25.03
C GLU A 110 0.24 8.85 -25.72
N LEU A 111 1.36 9.07 -25.01
CA LEU A 111 2.54 9.71 -25.58
C LEU A 111 3.15 8.86 -26.71
N ILE A 112 3.30 7.55 -26.53
CA ILE A 112 3.78 6.65 -27.59
C ILE A 112 2.85 6.68 -28.82
N GLU A 113 1.54 6.61 -28.62
CA GLU A 113 0.57 6.66 -29.71
C GLU A 113 0.66 7.99 -30.48
N SER A 114 0.84 9.11 -29.76
CA SER A 114 1.03 10.42 -30.40
C SER A 114 2.31 10.47 -31.24
N PHE A 115 3.40 9.88 -30.76
CA PHE A 115 4.66 9.79 -31.50
C PHE A 115 4.53 8.90 -32.73
N GLN A 116 3.89 7.74 -32.60
CA GLN A 116 3.68 6.83 -33.73
C GLN A 116 2.80 7.48 -34.80
N LYS A 117 1.74 8.20 -34.39
CA LYS A 117 0.89 8.96 -35.29
C LYS A 117 1.67 10.05 -36.02
N ALA A 118 2.42 10.89 -35.30
CA ALA A 118 3.23 11.94 -35.91
C ALA A 118 4.30 11.36 -36.86
N TYR A 119 4.92 10.24 -36.50
CA TYR A 119 5.87 9.53 -37.36
C TYR A 119 5.21 9.01 -38.64
N THR A 120 4.02 8.43 -38.52
CA THR A 120 3.25 7.92 -39.67
C THR A 120 2.82 9.07 -40.58
N GLU A 121 2.33 10.17 -40.02
CA GLU A 121 1.96 11.38 -40.77
C GLU A 121 3.17 11.99 -41.51
N LEU A 122 4.35 12.02 -40.88
CA LEU A 122 5.58 12.45 -41.53
C LEU A 122 5.98 11.51 -42.68
N GLN A 123 5.92 10.20 -42.44
CA GLN A 123 6.23 9.19 -43.46
C GLN A 123 5.25 9.23 -44.64
N GLU A 124 3.97 9.52 -44.38
CA GLU A 124 2.95 9.75 -45.41
C GLU A 124 3.16 11.07 -46.15
N SER A 125 3.66 12.11 -45.47
CA SER A 125 3.99 13.39 -46.12
C SER A 125 5.22 13.31 -47.02
N ASP A 126 6.21 12.48 -46.66
CA ASP A 126 7.43 12.24 -47.44
C ASP A 126 7.22 11.29 -48.63
N ASN A 127 6.10 10.55 -48.66
CA ASN A 127 5.64 9.79 -49.82
C ASN A 127 4.52 10.56 -50.53
N PRO A 128 4.82 11.53 -51.42
CA PRO A 128 3.78 12.15 -52.22
C PRO A 128 3.05 11.07 -53.00
N LYS A 129 1.72 10.98 -52.83
CA LYS A 129 0.86 10.18 -53.70
C LYS A 129 1.26 10.51 -55.13
N LEU A 130 1.86 9.54 -55.81
CA LEU A 130 2.04 9.60 -57.26
C LEU A 130 0.64 9.79 -57.83
N LEU A 131 0.35 11.03 -58.25
CA LEU A 131 -0.89 11.40 -58.91
C LEU A 131 -1.02 10.49 -60.14
N GLU A 132 -2.00 9.59 -60.11
CA GLU A 132 -2.54 8.94 -61.31
C GLU A 132 -3.30 9.96 -62.16
#